data_AF-A0A836WMU3-F1
#
_entry.id   AF-A0A836WMU3-F1
#
_cell.length_a   1.000
_cell.length_b   1.000
_cell.length_c   1.000
_cell.angle_alpha   90.00
_cell.angle_beta   90.00
_cell.angle_gamma   90.00
#
_symmetry.space_group_name_H-M   'P 1'
#
loop_
_entity.id
_entity.type
_entity.pdbx_description
1 polymer ?
#
loop_
_entity_poly.entity_id
_entity_poly.type
_entity_poly.pdbx_seq_one_letter_code
_entity_poly.pdbx_strand_id
1 'polypeptide(L)'
;MFCYQCSQTAGGGGCTVSGVCGKVPTVARLQDNLLFVVKGISAYLHHARELARSDPEIEHFLADAFYCTLTNVNFDPARFVSLSLEAGRMNLRVMRLLKEAHIAAYGEPTPVEVFTGTRKGRAVIVTGHSLKALEELLKQTEGTGINVYTHSEMLPAHGYPGLRKYPHLVGNLGGAWFDQRELFSRYAAAIVGTSNCVLPPRETYRDRMFTTGVTGLPGVTHIRDFDFGPVVERASRLSELEQSSGSRTLVTGFGKSSVLALADRIRTLVQQGRIRRFFLVGGCDSPTRRNEYFRRFVQQLPEDTIVLTLACGKYRINDLDLGEIEGIPRLIDLGQCNDSIVAVEIAQGLAQALGVQLEELPLSMLLMWMEQKAVAIFWSLLALGFRDIRLGPILPAWVNEDILRILSTEYGVRLISDPEKDLEEILAQ
;
A
#
# COMPACT_ATOMS: atom_id res chain seq x y z
N MET A 1 21.10 17.95 5.77
CA MET A 1 20.67 16.93 6.76
C MET A 1 19.82 17.61 7.81
N PHE A 2 19.16 16.87 8.71
CA PHE A 2 18.62 17.43 9.95
C PHE A 2 18.70 16.35 11.03
N CYS A 3 19.56 16.55 12.03
CA CYS A 3 19.75 15.58 13.12
C CYS A 3 19.87 16.31 14.46
N TYR A 4 19.01 15.95 15.40
CA TYR A 4 18.91 16.60 16.73
C TYR A 4 18.87 15.61 17.91
N GLN A 5 19.27 14.35 17.69
CA GLN A 5 19.03 13.28 18.66
C GLN A 5 20.01 13.26 19.86
N CYS A 6 21.05 14.09 19.86
CA CYS A 6 22.06 14.13 20.92
C CYS A 6 22.17 15.52 21.55
N SER A 7 22.66 15.57 22.80
CA SER A 7 22.84 16.81 23.57
C SER A 7 23.86 17.78 22.94
N GLN A 8 24.73 17.29 22.06
CA GLN A 8 25.75 18.10 21.36
C GLN A 8 25.25 18.68 20.04
N THR A 9 23.95 18.55 19.71
CA THR A 9 23.42 19.08 18.46
C THR A 9 23.72 20.58 18.30
N ALA A 10 24.02 21.02 17.07
CA ALA A 10 24.48 22.37 16.79
C ALA A 10 23.50 23.43 17.35
N GLY A 11 24.03 24.31 18.19
CA GLY A 11 23.27 25.39 18.84
C GLY A 11 22.11 24.92 19.72
N GLY A 12 22.06 23.65 20.12
CA GLY A 12 20.92 23.06 20.82
C GLY A 12 19.66 22.88 19.96
N GLY A 13 19.71 23.20 18.65
CA GLY A 13 18.54 23.17 17.76
C GLY A 13 18.54 22.02 16.74
N GLY A 14 19.69 21.70 16.14
CA GLY A 14 19.75 20.72 15.05
C GLY A 14 20.99 20.85 14.17
N CYS A 15 21.64 19.73 13.86
CA CYS A 15 22.72 19.68 12.87
C CYS A 15 22.13 19.70 11.45
N THR A 16 22.33 20.79 10.70
CA THR A 16 21.75 20.99 9.36
C THR A 16 22.75 20.85 8.20
N VAL A 17 24.01 21.22 8.45
CA VAL A 17 25.11 21.17 7.47
C VAL A 17 25.99 19.93 7.68
N SER A 18 26.47 19.69 8.89
CA SER A 18 27.21 18.50 9.31
C SER A 18 26.91 18.22 10.78
N GLY A 19 27.04 16.97 11.21
CA GLY A 19 26.92 16.61 12.62
C GLY A 19 28.12 17.09 13.43
N VAL A 20 27.89 17.63 14.63
CA VAL A 20 28.97 17.94 15.60
C VAL A 20 29.79 16.68 15.94
N CYS A 21 29.15 15.50 15.90
CA CYS A 21 29.79 14.19 16.05
C CYS A 21 30.58 13.70 14.82
N GLY A 22 30.70 14.49 13.75
CA GLY A 22 31.36 14.09 12.50
C GLY A 22 30.45 13.37 11.49
N LYS A 23 29.16 13.16 11.79
CA LYS A 23 28.22 12.53 10.86
C LYS A 23 27.97 13.42 9.64
N VAL A 24 28.41 12.97 8.47
CA VAL A 24 28.21 13.67 7.20
C VAL A 24 26.76 13.59 6.69
N PRO A 25 26.32 14.52 5.83
CA PRO A 25 24.93 14.57 5.36
C PRO A 25 24.40 13.30 4.70
N THR A 26 25.22 12.62 3.91
CA THR A 26 24.83 11.38 3.21
C THR A 26 24.55 10.26 4.21
N VAL A 27 25.39 10.09 5.23
CA VAL A 27 25.17 9.10 6.29
C VAL A 27 23.93 9.43 7.11
N ALA A 28 23.71 10.71 7.47
CA ALA A 28 22.51 11.12 8.18
C ALA A 28 21.23 10.78 7.40
N ARG A 29 21.22 11.02 6.08
CA ARG A 29 20.10 10.68 5.20
C ARG A 29 19.90 9.18 5.03
N LEU A 30 20.98 8.39 4.97
CA LEU A 30 20.88 6.93 4.93
C LEU A 30 20.34 6.35 6.24
N GLN A 31 20.64 6.97 7.39
CA GLN A 31 19.98 6.64 8.66
C GLN A 31 18.48 6.98 8.62
N ASP A 32 18.10 8.16 8.10
CA ASP A 32 16.68 8.52 7.91
C ASP A 32 15.95 7.49 7.02
N ASN A 33 16.58 7.09 5.90
CA ASN A 33 16.06 6.04 5.01
C ASN A 33 15.85 4.71 5.76
N LEU A 34 16.84 4.22 6.50
CA LEU A 34 16.71 2.96 7.24
C LEU A 34 15.56 3.03 8.25
N LEU A 35 15.42 4.16 8.96
CA LEU A 35 14.29 4.38 9.88
C LEU A 35 12.94 4.41 9.16
N PHE A 36 12.87 4.89 7.92
CA PHE A 36 11.65 4.84 7.12
C PHE A 36 11.30 3.39 6.77
N VAL A 37 12.28 2.59 6.33
CA VAL A 37 12.04 1.16 6.02
C VAL A 37 11.60 0.40 7.26
N VAL A 38 12.26 0.62 8.40
CA VAL A 38 11.91 0.02 9.70
C VAL A 38 10.47 0.33 10.11
N LYS A 39 10.00 1.57 9.89
CA LYS A 39 8.59 1.95 10.13
C LYS A 39 7.63 1.17 9.22
N GLY A 40 7.98 0.99 7.94
CA GLY A 40 7.21 0.18 6.99
C GLY A 40 7.10 -1.28 7.41
N ILE A 41 8.21 -1.92 7.77
CA ILE A 41 8.26 -3.29 8.30
C ILE A 41 7.39 -3.41 9.56
N SER A 42 7.54 -2.45 10.48
CA SER A 42 6.79 -2.43 11.74
C SER A 42 5.29 -2.32 11.53
N ALA A 43 4.83 -1.60 10.50
CA ALA A 43 3.41 -1.48 10.18
C ALA A 43 2.80 -2.84 9.78
N TYR A 44 3.50 -3.63 8.95
CA TYR A 44 3.03 -4.97 8.59
C TYR A 44 3.15 -5.96 9.74
N LEU A 45 4.23 -5.90 10.53
CA LEU A 45 4.41 -6.75 11.70
C LEU A 45 3.33 -6.49 12.75
N HIS A 46 2.91 -5.23 12.91
CA HIS A 46 1.82 -4.87 13.80
C HIS A 46 0.51 -5.58 13.40
N HIS A 47 0.14 -5.52 12.12
CA HIS A 47 -1.05 -6.23 11.62
C HIS A 47 -0.92 -7.75 11.69
N ALA A 48 0.29 -8.31 11.50
CA ALA A 48 0.52 -9.74 11.69
C ALA A 48 0.28 -10.15 13.15
N ARG A 49 0.70 -9.32 14.11
CA ARG A 49 0.48 -9.53 15.55
C ARG A 49 -0.98 -9.42 15.96
N GLU A 50 -1.80 -8.60 15.29
CA GLU A 50 -3.26 -8.59 15.49
C GLU A 50 -3.89 -9.98 15.20
N LEU A 51 -3.21 -10.79 14.40
CA LEU A 51 -3.58 -12.18 14.07
C LEU A 51 -2.69 -13.22 14.78
N ALA A 52 -2.09 -12.84 15.91
CA ALA A 52 -1.22 -13.67 16.72
C ALA A 52 -0.02 -14.28 15.96
N ARG A 53 0.48 -13.58 14.94
CA ARG A 53 1.70 -13.95 14.21
C ARG A 53 2.86 -13.04 14.60
N SER A 54 4.04 -13.64 14.73
CA SER A 54 5.30 -12.96 15.00
C SER A 54 6.44 -13.69 14.30
N ASP A 55 7.59 -13.03 14.23
CA ASP A 55 8.80 -13.60 13.65
C ASP A 55 10.04 -13.03 14.37
N PRO A 56 10.79 -13.85 15.13
CA PRO A 56 11.94 -13.38 15.90
C PRO A 56 13.08 -12.80 15.06
N GLU A 57 13.24 -13.22 13.81
CA GLU A 57 14.29 -12.71 12.93
C GLU A 57 13.99 -11.27 12.54
N ILE A 58 12.72 -10.98 12.21
CA ILE A 58 12.26 -9.61 11.93
C ILE A 58 12.44 -8.74 13.19
N GLU A 59 12.05 -9.24 14.36
CA GLU A 59 12.16 -8.50 15.63
C GLU A 59 13.61 -8.19 15.99
N HIS A 60 14.51 -9.14 15.79
CA HIS A 60 15.94 -8.96 15.99
C HIS A 60 16.50 -7.89 15.03
N PHE A 61 16.18 -7.98 13.75
CA PHE A 61 16.60 -6.98 12.76
C PHE A 61 16.11 -5.58 13.11
N LEU A 62 14.87 -5.42 13.58
CA LEU A 62 14.35 -4.11 13.99
C LEU A 62 15.19 -3.51 15.12
N ALA A 63 15.58 -4.30 16.11
CA ALA A 63 16.45 -3.85 17.21
C ALA A 63 17.83 -3.40 16.70
N ASP A 64 18.46 -4.20 15.85
CA ASP A 64 19.77 -3.91 15.26
C ASP A 64 19.73 -2.64 14.39
N ALA A 65 18.69 -2.49 13.57
CA ALA A 65 18.49 -1.35 12.70
C ALA A 65 18.35 -0.05 13.51
N PHE A 66 17.57 -0.06 14.61
CA PHE A 66 17.48 1.09 15.50
C PHE A 66 18.83 1.41 16.15
N TYR A 67 19.53 0.39 16.68
CA TYR A 67 20.80 0.59 17.37
C TYR A 67 21.87 1.19 16.44
N CYS A 68 21.90 0.77 15.17
CA CYS A 68 22.81 1.32 14.16
C CYS A 68 22.63 2.82 13.89
N THR A 69 21.48 3.40 14.24
CA THR A 69 21.19 4.84 14.03
C THR A 69 21.51 5.72 15.25
N LEU A 70 21.94 5.12 16.35
CA LEU A 70 22.33 5.87 17.55
C LEU A 70 23.57 6.74 17.30
N THR A 71 23.72 7.74 18.16
CA THR A 71 24.87 8.65 18.15
C THR A 71 26.16 7.87 18.38
N ASN A 72 27.14 8.08 17.50
CA ASN A 72 28.48 7.47 17.56
C ASN A 72 28.55 5.95 17.37
N VAL A 73 27.56 5.32 16.73
CA VAL A 73 27.57 3.87 16.47
C VAL A 73 28.11 3.53 15.09
N ASN A 74 27.49 4.05 14.02
CA ASN A 74 27.85 3.69 12.66
C ASN A 74 27.88 4.90 11.72
N PHE A 75 29.03 5.11 11.06
CA PHE A 75 29.29 6.20 10.13
C PHE A 75 29.59 5.71 8.70
N ASP A 76 29.50 4.40 8.44
CA ASP A 76 29.82 3.82 7.14
C ASP A 76 28.59 3.83 6.20
N PRO A 77 28.59 4.63 5.12
CA PRO A 77 27.48 4.67 4.17
C PRO A 77 27.25 3.32 3.46
N ALA A 78 28.29 2.53 3.17
CA ALA A 78 28.15 1.25 2.49
C ALA A 78 27.40 0.23 3.37
N ARG A 79 27.67 0.27 4.69
CA ARG A 79 26.91 -0.55 5.66
C ARG A 79 25.44 -0.16 5.69
N PHE A 80 25.08 1.12 5.59
CA PHE A 80 23.67 1.53 5.55
C PHE A 80 22.95 1.12 4.26
N VAL A 81 23.62 1.13 3.11
CA VAL A 81 23.07 0.56 1.87
C VAL A 81 22.81 -0.93 2.04
N SER A 82 23.78 -1.66 2.59
CA SER A 82 23.66 -3.10 2.86
C SER A 82 22.52 -3.42 3.83
N LEU A 83 22.39 -2.65 4.91
CA LEU A 83 21.29 -2.73 5.87
C LEU A 83 19.94 -2.43 5.21
N SER A 84 19.89 -1.53 4.23
CA SER A 84 18.64 -1.20 3.54
C SER A 84 18.18 -2.34 2.62
N LEU A 85 19.10 -3.05 1.96
CA LEU A 85 18.79 -4.28 1.23
C LEU A 85 18.35 -5.41 2.17
N GLU A 86 18.99 -5.53 3.33
CA GLU A 86 18.61 -6.48 4.37
C GLU A 86 17.21 -6.17 4.92
N ALA A 87 16.91 -4.89 5.15
CA ALA A 87 15.59 -4.42 5.51
C ALA A 87 14.55 -4.75 4.42
N GLY A 88 14.91 -4.65 3.15
CA GLY A 88 14.08 -5.10 2.03
C GLY A 88 13.74 -6.59 2.12
N ARG A 89 14.71 -7.45 2.45
CA ARG A 89 14.48 -8.89 2.68
C ARG A 89 13.58 -9.14 3.89
N MET A 90 13.77 -8.42 4.99
CA MET A 90 12.90 -8.50 6.16
C MET A 90 11.49 -8.00 5.85
N ASN A 91 11.35 -7.01 4.98
CA ASN A 91 10.06 -6.52 4.54
C ASN A 91 9.31 -7.57 3.68
N LEU A 92 10.01 -8.28 2.79
CA LEU A 92 9.41 -9.43 2.08
C LEU A 92 8.94 -10.51 3.06
N ARG A 93 9.76 -10.81 4.08
CA ARG A 93 9.43 -11.79 5.12
C ARG A 93 8.17 -11.41 5.89
N VAL A 94 8.04 -10.14 6.32
CA VAL A 94 6.87 -9.71 7.09
C VAL A 94 5.61 -9.59 6.23
N MET A 95 5.73 -9.17 4.96
CA MET A 95 4.58 -9.14 4.04
C MET A 95 4.07 -10.56 3.78
N ARG A 96 4.97 -11.55 3.62
CA ARG A 96 4.59 -12.96 3.48
C ARG A 96 3.90 -13.48 4.75
N LEU A 97 4.48 -13.24 5.92
CA LEU A 97 3.89 -13.61 7.21
C LEU A 97 2.46 -13.04 7.36
N LEU A 98 2.28 -11.75 7.04
CA LEU A 98 0.98 -11.09 7.09
C LEU A 98 -0.01 -11.69 6.08
N LYS A 99 0.45 -11.95 4.84
CA LYS A 99 -0.41 -12.54 3.81
C LYS A 99 -0.88 -13.95 4.19
N GLU A 100 0.02 -14.79 4.70
CA GLU A 100 -0.32 -16.11 5.23
C GLU A 100 -1.33 -16.02 6.38
N ALA A 101 -1.15 -15.05 7.28
CA ALA A 101 -2.09 -14.78 8.37
C ALA A 101 -3.49 -14.41 7.85
N HIS A 102 -3.56 -13.52 6.85
CA HIS A 102 -4.81 -13.12 6.20
C HIS A 102 -5.49 -14.31 5.51
N ILE A 103 -4.76 -15.11 4.74
CA ILE A 103 -5.31 -16.28 4.04
C ILE A 103 -5.82 -17.31 5.06
N ALA A 104 -5.06 -17.58 6.13
CA ALA A 104 -5.48 -18.52 7.16
C ALA A 104 -6.75 -18.07 7.89
N ALA A 105 -6.91 -16.76 8.13
CA ALA A 105 -8.07 -16.22 8.82
C ALA A 105 -9.31 -16.03 7.91
N TYR A 106 -9.09 -15.61 6.65
CA TYR A 106 -10.17 -15.10 5.79
C TYR A 106 -10.25 -15.77 4.41
N GLY A 107 -9.41 -16.75 4.12
CA GLY A 107 -9.32 -17.43 2.82
C GLY A 107 -8.50 -16.65 1.78
N GLU A 108 -8.14 -17.32 0.70
CA GLU A 108 -7.45 -16.68 -0.43
C GLU A 108 -8.39 -15.68 -1.13
N PRO A 109 -7.92 -14.45 -1.45
CA PRO A 109 -8.72 -13.52 -2.22
C PRO A 109 -9.13 -14.05 -3.58
N THR A 110 -10.38 -13.80 -3.94
CA THR A 110 -10.92 -14.11 -5.28
C THR A 110 -11.53 -12.86 -5.91
N PRO A 111 -11.42 -12.69 -7.25
CA PRO A 111 -11.95 -11.53 -7.96
C PRO A 111 -13.42 -11.27 -7.63
N VAL A 112 -13.76 -10.01 -7.39
CA VAL A 112 -15.11 -9.58 -7.05
C VAL A 112 -15.35 -8.14 -7.49
N GLU A 113 -16.55 -7.88 -7.99
CA GLU A 113 -17.05 -6.52 -8.18
C GLU A 113 -17.53 -5.94 -6.85
N VAL A 114 -17.11 -4.72 -6.54
CA VAL A 114 -17.41 -4.03 -5.29
C VAL A 114 -18.36 -2.88 -5.58
N PHE A 115 -19.53 -2.93 -4.93
CA PHE A 115 -20.52 -1.87 -4.99
C PHE A 115 -19.96 -0.56 -4.42
N THR A 116 -20.19 0.56 -5.11
CA THR A 116 -19.71 1.89 -4.66
C THR A 116 -20.84 2.88 -4.38
N GLY A 117 -22.09 2.38 -4.31
CA GLY A 117 -23.24 3.16 -3.90
C GLY A 117 -23.53 3.05 -2.42
N THR A 118 -24.72 3.50 -2.02
CA THR A 118 -25.23 3.34 -0.66
C THR A 118 -26.53 2.55 -0.67
N ARG A 119 -26.69 1.69 0.33
CA ARG A 119 -27.96 1.06 0.70
C ARG A 119 -28.63 1.89 1.79
N LYS A 120 -29.97 1.91 1.76
CA LYS A 120 -30.76 2.56 2.81
C LYS A 120 -30.43 1.95 4.18
N GLY A 121 -30.27 2.80 5.19
CA GLY A 121 -30.07 2.38 6.59
C GLY A 121 -28.89 3.05 7.27
N ARG A 122 -28.68 2.72 8.55
CA ARG A 122 -27.53 3.22 9.34
C ARG A 122 -26.22 2.65 8.81
N ALA A 123 -25.11 3.35 9.04
CA ALA A 123 -23.84 2.95 8.45
C ALA A 123 -22.61 3.16 9.32
N VAL A 124 -21.59 2.34 9.06
CA VAL A 124 -20.21 2.51 9.50
C VAL A 124 -19.28 2.51 8.28
N ILE A 125 -18.30 3.41 8.26
CA ILE A 125 -17.23 3.45 7.25
C ILE A 125 -15.90 3.08 7.93
N VAL A 126 -15.22 2.06 7.42
CA VAL A 126 -13.93 1.58 7.95
C VAL A 126 -12.80 1.98 6.99
N THR A 127 -11.76 2.60 7.52
CA THR A 127 -10.56 3.01 6.78
C THR A 127 -9.29 2.49 7.45
N GLY A 128 -8.20 2.43 6.69
CA GLY A 128 -6.92 1.89 7.14
C GLY A 128 -6.65 0.52 6.51
N HIS A 129 -6.04 -0.40 7.27
CA HIS A 129 -5.57 -1.68 6.74
C HIS A 129 -5.93 -2.90 7.59
N SER A 130 -6.38 -2.73 8.85
CA SER A 130 -6.59 -3.88 9.74
C SER A 130 -7.84 -4.67 9.35
N LEU A 131 -7.61 -5.82 8.69
CA LEU A 131 -8.67 -6.78 8.40
C LEU A 131 -9.23 -7.42 9.69
N LYS A 132 -8.42 -7.50 10.75
CA LYS A 132 -8.87 -7.98 12.06
C LYS A 132 -9.88 -7.04 12.70
N ALA A 133 -9.61 -5.73 12.69
CA ALA A 133 -10.56 -4.74 13.17
C ALA A 133 -11.88 -4.77 12.37
N LEU A 134 -11.81 -4.95 11.05
CA LEU A 134 -13.00 -5.09 10.22
C LEU A 134 -13.79 -6.36 10.58
N GLU A 135 -13.13 -7.50 10.75
CA GLU A 135 -13.80 -8.75 11.14
C GLU A 135 -14.57 -8.60 12.47
N GLU A 136 -13.92 -8.03 13.49
CA GLU A 136 -14.54 -7.84 14.81
C GLU A 136 -15.70 -6.84 14.77
N LEU A 137 -15.58 -5.78 13.97
CA LEU A 137 -16.70 -4.87 13.72
C LEU A 137 -17.85 -5.57 13.00
N LEU A 138 -17.57 -6.40 11.99
CA LEU A 138 -18.60 -7.13 11.24
C LEU A 138 -19.38 -8.09 12.14
N LYS A 139 -18.69 -8.83 13.03
CA LYS A 139 -19.32 -9.68 14.04
C LYS A 139 -20.25 -8.88 14.97
N GLN A 140 -19.80 -7.72 15.45
CA GLN A 140 -20.55 -6.91 16.40
C GLN A 140 -21.69 -6.10 15.76
N THR A 141 -21.67 -5.91 14.44
CA THR A 141 -22.74 -5.25 13.68
C THR A 141 -23.73 -6.24 13.05
N GLU A 142 -23.46 -7.54 13.10
CA GLU A 142 -24.34 -8.57 12.57
C GLU A 142 -25.70 -8.55 13.27
N GLY A 143 -26.79 -8.56 12.48
CA GLY A 143 -28.17 -8.48 13.00
C GLY A 143 -28.62 -7.11 13.51
N THR A 144 -27.76 -6.08 13.51
CA THR A 144 -28.11 -4.73 14.01
C THR A 144 -28.83 -3.85 12.98
N GLY A 145 -28.82 -4.24 11.70
CA GLY A 145 -29.31 -3.42 10.60
C GLY A 145 -28.36 -2.30 10.14
N ILE A 146 -27.12 -2.28 10.67
CA ILE A 146 -26.08 -1.32 10.27
C ILE A 146 -25.32 -1.86 9.06
N ASN A 147 -25.25 -1.05 7.99
CA ASN A 147 -24.43 -1.31 6.82
C ASN A 147 -22.97 -0.94 7.08
N VAL A 148 -22.03 -1.82 6.74
CA VAL A 148 -20.58 -1.56 6.84
C VAL A 148 -20.00 -1.31 5.45
N TYR A 149 -19.26 -0.22 5.30
CA TYR A 149 -18.56 0.15 4.08
C TYR A 149 -17.06 0.24 4.34
N THR A 150 -16.27 -0.16 3.35
CA THR A 150 -14.83 0.07 3.34
C THR A 150 -14.49 1.43 2.72
N HIS A 151 -13.30 1.92 3.00
CA HIS A 151 -12.72 3.10 2.38
C HIS A 151 -11.22 2.91 2.15
N SER A 152 -10.73 3.40 1.02
CA SER A 152 -9.32 3.39 0.64
C SER A 152 -8.68 2.00 0.72
N GLU A 153 -7.63 1.81 1.52
CA GLU A 153 -6.89 0.55 1.67
C GLU A 153 -7.70 -0.60 2.29
N MET A 154 -8.96 -0.36 2.68
CA MET A 154 -9.87 -1.44 3.07
C MET A 154 -10.63 -2.07 1.89
N LEU A 155 -10.57 -1.50 0.68
CA LEU A 155 -11.21 -2.07 -0.52
C LEU A 155 -10.89 -3.57 -0.74
N PRO A 156 -9.63 -4.03 -0.61
CA PRO A 156 -9.29 -5.43 -0.85
C PRO A 156 -9.95 -6.42 0.11
N ALA A 157 -10.51 -5.96 1.24
CA ALA A 157 -11.24 -6.82 2.17
C ALA A 157 -12.39 -7.59 1.50
N HIS A 158 -13.00 -7.01 0.47
CA HIS A 158 -14.08 -7.63 -0.30
C HIS A 158 -13.63 -8.88 -1.07
N GLY A 159 -12.34 -8.99 -1.41
CA GLY A 159 -11.80 -10.16 -2.09
C GLY A 159 -11.75 -11.41 -1.22
N TYR A 160 -11.69 -11.25 0.11
CA TYR A 160 -11.53 -12.35 1.07
C TYR A 160 -12.87 -13.04 1.38
N PRO A 161 -13.05 -14.34 1.07
CA PRO A 161 -14.29 -15.07 1.31
C PRO A 161 -14.80 -14.99 2.76
N GLY A 162 -13.90 -15.06 3.74
CA GLY A 162 -14.20 -15.02 5.17
C GLY A 162 -14.73 -13.67 5.66
N LEU A 163 -14.48 -12.58 4.94
CA LEU A 163 -15.01 -11.25 5.24
C LEU A 163 -16.25 -10.93 4.40
N ARG A 164 -16.25 -11.25 3.10
CA ARG A 164 -17.41 -10.97 2.23
C ARG A 164 -18.63 -11.87 2.51
N LYS A 165 -18.49 -12.90 3.35
CA LYS A 165 -19.62 -13.72 3.82
C LYS A 165 -20.66 -12.91 4.61
N TYR A 166 -20.27 -11.77 5.19
CA TYR A 166 -21.17 -10.89 5.94
C TYR A 166 -21.97 -10.02 4.95
N PRO A 167 -23.29 -10.22 4.80
CA PRO A 167 -24.08 -9.55 3.76
C PRO A 167 -24.25 -8.04 3.98
N HIS A 168 -24.01 -7.56 5.21
CA HIS A 168 -23.99 -6.16 5.57
C HIS A 168 -22.61 -5.49 5.38
N LEU A 169 -21.58 -6.22 4.93
CA LEU A 169 -20.42 -5.62 4.28
C LEU A 169 -20.82 -5.20 2.86
N VAL A 170 -21.30 -3.96 2.71
CA VAL A 170 -22.06 -3.54 1.53
C VAL A 170 -21.19 -3.21 0.34
N GLY A 171 -20.06 -2.53 0.55
CA GLY A 171 -19.27 -2.01 -0.56
C GLY A 171 -18.14 -1.08 -0.11
N ASN A 172 -17.61 -0.29 -1.05
CA ASN A 172 -16.54 0.67 -0.80
C ASN A 172 -16.98 2.10 -1.16
N LEU A 173 -16.82 3.04 -0.23
CA LEU A 173 -17.10 4.46 -0.46
C LEU A 173 -15.81 5.25 -0.62
N GLY A 174 -15.83 6.26 -1.49
CA GLY A 174 -14.70 7.15 -1.74
C GLY A 174 -13.61 6.54 -2.61
N GLY A 175 -12.41 7.13 -2.52
CA GLY A 175 -11.22 6.77 -3.28
C GLY A 175 -9.99 6.60 -2.39
N ALA A 176 -8.89 7.24 -2.78
CA ALA A 176 -7.69 7.30 -1.97
C ALA A 176 -7.90 8.14 -0.70
N TRP A 177 -7.06 7.89 0.31
CA TRP A 177 -7.20 8.40 1.67
C TRP A 177 -7.44 9.91 1.83
N PHE A 178 -7.03 10.76 0.88
CA PHE A 178 -7.12 12.21 1.01
C PHE A 178 -8.51 12.78 0.68
N ASP A 179 -9.45 12.01 0.13
CA ASP A 179 -10.84 12.43 -0.03
C ASP A 179 -11.64 12.34 1.29
N GLN A 180 -11.06 11.67 2.31
CA GLN A 180 -11.75 11.26 3.53
C GLN A 180 -12.44 12.42 4.25
N ARG A 181 -11.86 13.63 4.26
CA ARG A 181 -12.46 14.76 5.00
C ARG A 181 -13.78 15.20 4.40
N GLU A 182 -13.92 15.07 3.07
CA GLU A 182 -15.14 15.41 2.37
C GLU A 182 -16.14 14.25 2.42
N LEU A 183 -15.66 13.04 2.17
CA LEU A 183 -16.46 11.81 2.23
C LEU A 183 -17.10 11.63 3.61
N PHE A 184 -16.31 11.75 4.67
CA PHE A 184 -16.76 11.53 6.03
C PHE A 184 -17.72 12.63 6.50
N SER A 185 -17.56 13.87 6.04
CA SER A 185 -18.54 14.94 6.28
C SER A 185 -19.88 14.67 5.59
N ARG A 186 -19.84 14.10 4.37
CA ARG A 186 -21.02 13.87 3.53
C ARG A 186 -21.94 12.78 4.09
N TYR A 187 -21.38 11.65 4.49
CA TYR A 187 -22.17 10.50 4.94
C TYR A 187 -22.42 10.55 6.44
N ALA A 188 -23.69 10.38 6.85
CA ALA A 188 -24.09 10.22 8.25
C ALA A 188 -23.78 8.81 8.76
N ALA A 189 -22.50 8.45 8.81
CA ALA A 189 -22.00 7.15 9.25
C ALA A 189 -21.03 7.31 10.43
N ALA A 190 -20.94 6.31 11.31
CA ALA A 190 -19.79 6.24 12.21
C ALA A 190 -18.54 5.88 11.40
N ILE A 191 -17.37 6.35 11.82
CA ILE A 191 -16.12 6.16 11.07
C ILE A 191 -15.10 5.46 11.96
N VAL A 192 -14.48 4.38 11.47
CA VAL A 192 -13.44 3.65 12.20
C VAL A 192 -12.11 3.73 11.45
N GLY A 193 -11.14 4.42 12.05
CA GLY A 193 -9.76 4.48 11.57
C GLY A 193 -8.89 3.41 12.22
N THR A 194 -8.50 2.41 11.43
CA THR A 194 -7.74 1.24 11.93
C THR A 194 -6.22 1.42 11.84
N SER A 195 -5.75 2.26 10.92
CA SER A 195 -4.33 2.56 10.69
C SER A 195 -4.21 3.93 10.01
N ASN A 196 -3.01 4.29 9.56
CA ASN A 196 -2.86 5.35 8.57
C ASN A 196 -3.60 4.99 7.25
N CYS A 197 -4.08 5.96 6.47
CA CYS A 197 -4.00 7.40 6.67
C CYS A 197 -5.31 7.96 7.21
N VAL A 198 -5.28 8.46 8.44
CA VAL A 198 -6.37 9.26 9.02
C VAL A 198 -5.90 10.71 9.15
N LEU A 199 -6.80 11.65 8.85
CA LEU A 199 -6.53 13.09 8.97
C LEU A 199 -7.19 13.64 10.25
N PRO A 200 -6.66 14.75 10.82
CA PRO A 200 -7.37 15.48 11.85
C PRO A 200 -8.82 15.76 11.41
N PRO A 201 -9.82 15.35 12.20
CA PRO A 201 -11.21 15.34 11.77
C PRO A 201 -11.78 16.75 11.64
N ARG A 202 -12.77 16.93 10.77
CA ARG A 202 -13.62 18.13 10.78
C ARG A 202 -14.63 18.01 11.92
N GLU A 203 -15.09 19.14 12.45
CA GLU A 203 -16.14 19.15 13.49
C GLU A 203 -17.41 18.40 13.08
N THR A 204 -17.73 18.40 11.77
CA THR A 204 -18.93 17.76 11.22
C THR A 204 -18.97 16.23 11.36
N TYR A 205 -17.86 15.59 11.72
CA TYR A 205 -17.81 14.14 11.96
C TYR A 205 -16.89 13.71 13.12
N ARG A 206 -16.20 14.64 13.78
CA ARG A 206 -15.28 14.36 14.90
C ARG A 206 -15.95 13.50 15.97
N ASP A 207 -17.20 13.83 16.32
CA ASP A 207 -18.00 13.18 17.37
C ASP A 207 -18.57 11.79 16.98
N ARG A 208 -18.31 11.34 15.75
CA ARG A 208 -18.70 10.02 15.24
C ARG A 208 -17.53 9.29 14.58
N MET A 209 -16.32 9.78 14.77
CA MET A 209 -15.09 9.10 14.39
C MET A 209 -14.53 8.34 15.60
N PHE A 210 -13.91 7.22 15.31
CA PHE A 210 -13.25 6.34 16.25
C PHE A 210 -11.90 5.92 15.69
N THR A 211 -10.92 5.67 16.55
CA THR A 211 -9.65 5.02 16.16
C THR A 211 -9.43 3.74 16.94
N THR A 212 -8.59 2.85 16.42
CA THR A 212 -8.15 1.64 17.15
C THR A 212 -6.69 1.29 16.81
N GLY A 213 -6.14 0.28 17.46
CA GLY A 213 -4.73 -0.10 17.33
C GLY A 213 -3.79 1.03 17.77
N VAL A 214 -2.73 1.27 17.00
CA VAL A 214 -1.79 2.39 17.27
C VAL A 214 -2.30 3.76 16.78
N THR A 215 -3.47 3.80 16.12
CA THR A 215 -4.00 5.03 15.53
C THR A 215 -4.63 5.92 16.60
N GLY A 216 -4.23 7.19 16.65
CA GLY A 216 -4.79 8.19 17.56
C GLY A 216 -5.06 9.52 16.86
N LEU A 217 -6.15 10.18 17.23
CA LEU A 217 -6.53 11.51 16.75
C LEU A 217 -7.04 12.38 17.92
N PRO A 218 -6.76 13.70 17.91
CA PRO A 218 -7.18 14.58 18.99
C PRO A 218 -8.71 14.74 19.04
N GLY A 219 -9.29 14.49 20.22
CA GLY A 219 -10.73 14.61 20.44
C GLY A 219 -11.56 13.53 19.74
N VAL A 220 -10.95 12.38 19.44
CA VAL A 220 -11.61 11.21 18.83
C VAL A 220 -11.57 10.04 19.80
N THR A 221 -12.67 9.33 19.95
CA THR A 221 -12.77 8.18 20.86
C THR A 221 -11.87 7.03 20.38
N HIS A 222 -11.08 6.47 21.29
CA HIS A 222 -10.18 5.35 20.98
C HIS A 222 -10.77 4.02 21.48
N ILE A 223 -10.94 3.08 20.55
CA ILE A 223 -11.45 1.73 20.80
C ILE A 223 -10.31 0.81 21.18
N ARG A 224 -10.46 0.13 22.33
CA ARG A 224 -9.52 -0.86 22.86
C ARG A 224 -10.08 -2.27 22.65
N ASP A 225 -9.18 -3.24 22.55
CA ASP A 225 -9.50 -4.68 22.54
C ASP A 225 -10.56 -5.08 21.49
N PHE A 226 -10.66 -4.32 20.41
CA PHE A 226 -11.69 -4.44 19.37
C PHE A 226 -13.13 -4.40 19.90
N ASP A 227 -13.40 -3.76 21.04
CA ASP A 227 -14.77 -3.52 21.54
C ASP A 227 -15.43 -2.35 20.77
N PHE A 228 -16.16 -2.69 19.72
CA PHE A 228 -16.86 -1.74 18.86
C PHE A 228 -18.26 -1.38 19.36
N GLY A 229 -18.65 -1.75 20.58
CA GLY A 229 -19.91 -1.32 21.20
C GLY A 229 -20.20 0.18 21.08
N PRO A 230 -19.23 1.09 21.37
CA PRO A 230 -19.41 2.52 21.18
C PRO A 230 -19.66 2.94 19.72
N VAL A 231 -19.09 2.21 18.75
CA VAL A 231 -19.29 2.46 17.32
C VAL A 231 -20.72 2.08 16.92
N VAL A 232 -21.18 0.91 17.36
CA VAL A 232 -22.54 0.40 17.12
C VAL A 232 -23.58 1.35 17.73
N GLU A 233 -23.39 1.75 18.99
CA GLU A 233 -24.25 2.70 19.68
C GLU A 233 -24.32 4.03 18.92
N ARG A 234 -23.18 4.58 18.52
CA ARG A 234 -23.13 5.85 17.78
C ARG A 234 -23.82 5.73 16.42
N ALA A 235 -23.53 4.69 15.65
CA ALA A 235 -24.12 4.46 14.33
C ALA A 235 -25.64 4.32 14.39
N SER A 236 -26.18 3.67 15.42
CA SER A 236 -27.64 3.51 15.60
C SER A 236 -28.41 4.84 15.73
N ARG A 237 -27.73 5.88 16.22
CA ARG A 237 -28.30 7.22 16.48
C ARG A 237 -28.13 8.22 15.34
N LEU A 238 -27.26 7.96 14.37
CA LEU A 238 -27.04 8.84 13.20
C LEU A 238 -28.18 8.70 12.20
N SER A 239 -28.47 9.68 11.34
CA SER A 239 -29.50 9.53 10.29
C SER A 239 -29.21 8.37 9.33
N GLU A 240 -30.24 7.78 8.72
CA GLU A 240 -30.04 6.73 7.71
C GLU A 240 -29.40 7.33 6.46
N LEU A 241 -28.60 6.53 5.77
CA LEU A 241 -28.18 6.84 4.41
C LEU A 241 -29.36 6.61 3.47
N GLU A 242 -29.46 7.44 2.44
CA GLU A 242 -30.35 7.19 1.31
C GLU A 242 -29.73 6.18 0.34
N GLN A 243 -30.57 5.50 -0.44
CA GLN A 243 -30.10 4.58 -1.47
C GLN A 243 -29.52 5.33 -2.68
N SER A 244 -28.37 4.88 -3.17
CA SER A 244 -27.70 5.40 -4.37
C SER A 244 -27.00 4.27 -5.13
N SER A 245 -27.01 4.31 -6.45
CA SER A 245 -26.43 3.26 -7.32
C SER A 245 -24.90 3.26 -7.37
N GLY A 246 -24.23 4.32 -6.88
CA GLY A 246 -22.80 4.53 -7.12
C GLY A 246 -22.54 5.05 -8.54
N SER A 247 -21.30 5.46 -8.80
CA SER A 247 -20.89 6.09 -10.07
C SER A 247 -19.83 5.31 -10.83
N ARG A 248 -19.34 4.19 -10.28
CA ARG A 248 -18.26 3.37 -10.86
C ARG A 248 -18.36 1.93 -10.38
N THR A 249 -17.80 1.03 -11.16
CA THR A 249 -17.59 -0.36 -10.75
C THR A 249 -16.12 -0.52 -10.37
N LEU A 250 -15.84 -1.09 -9.20
CA LEU A 250 -14.49 -1.42 -8.78
C LEU A 250 -14.34 -2.93 -8.74
N VAL A 251 -13.22 -3.45 -9.22
CA VAL A 251 -12.89 -4.88 -9.12
C VAL A 251 -11.65 -5.03 -8.25
N THR A 252 -11.67 -6.00 -7.33
CA THR A 252 -10.53 -6.32 -6.46
C THR A 252 -10.48 -7.81 -6.16
N GLY A 253 -9.45 -8.24 -5.43
CA GLY A 253 -9.37 -9.62 -4.94
C GLY A 253 -8.62 -10.59 -5.85
N PHE A 254 -7.79 -10.09 -6.78
CA PHE A 254 -6.93 -10.97 -7.58
C PHE A 254 -5.77 -11.51 -6.73
N GLY A 255 -6.06 -12.56 -5.94
CA GLY A 255 -5.08 -13.30 -5.17
C GLY A 255 -4.13 -14.11 -6.05
N LYS A 256 -3.11 -14.72 -5.42
CA LYS A 256 -2.07 -15.48 -6.12
C LYS A 256 -2.67 -16.61 -6.95
N SER A 257 -3.57 -17.40 -6.35
CA SER A 257 -4.20 -18.54 -7.02
C SER A 257 -5.02 -18.10 -8.23
N SER A 258 -5.73 -16.98 -8.11
CA SER A 258 -6.59 -16.45 -9.17
C SER A 258 -5.79 -16.01 -10.39
N VAL A 259 -4.62 -15.38 -10.18
CA VAL A 259 -3.75 -14.96 -11.29
C VAL A 259 -2.94 -16.14 -11.85
N LEU A 260 -2.40 -17.01 -10.99
CA LEU A 260 -1.62 -18.17 -11.46
C LEU A 260 -2.49 -19.23 -12.15
N ALA A 261 -3.79 -19.31 -11.87
CA ALA A 261 -4.72 -20.11 -12.65
C ALA A 261 -4.80 -19.68 -14.12
N LEU A 262 -4.42 -18.42 -14.42
CA LEU A 262 -4.33 -17.90 -15.78
C LEU A 262 -2.94 -18.05 -16.39
N ALA A 263 -1.94 -18.56 -15.65
CA ALA A 263 -0.53 -18.53 -16.06
C ALA A 263 -0.25 -19.22 -17.40
N ASP A 264 -0.82 -20.42 -17.64
CA ASP A 264 -0.63 -21.14 -18.91
C ASP A 264 -1.25 -20.40 -20.10
N ARG A 265 -2.41 -19.78 -19.87
CA ARG A 265 -3.09 -18.96 -20.87
C ARG A 265 -2.29 -17.68 -21.16
N ILE A 266 -1.85 -16.98 -20.10
CA ILE A 266 -0.97 -15.82 -20.19
C ILE A 266 0.29 -16.19 -20.98
N ARG A 267 0.94 -17.31 -20.65
CA ARG A 267 2.13 -17.81 -21.34
C ARG A 267 1.86 -17.97 -22.84
N THR A 268 0.77 -18.63 -23.20
CA THR A 268 0.39 -18.84 -24.60
C THR A 268 0.17 -17.52 -25.33
N LEU A 269 -0.55 -16.58 -24.71
CA LEU A 269 -0.82 -15.27 -25.29
C LEU A 269 0.46 -14.41 -25.43
N VAL A 270 1.38 -14.49 -24.47
CA VAL A 270 2.71 -13.85 -24.57
C VAL A 270 3.49 -14.45 -25.74
N GLN A 271 3.56 -15.78 -25.83
CA GLN A 271 4.27 -16.48 -26.91
C GLN A 271 3.66 -16.20 -28.31
N GLN A 272 2.36 -15.94 -28.39
CA GLN A 272 1.66 -15.55 -29.61
C GLN A 272 1.75 -14.04 -29.92
N GLY A 273 2.41 -13.25 -29.08
CA GLY A 273 2.48 -11.79 -29.23
C GLY A 273 1.15 -11.06 -28.97
N ARG A 274 0.17 -11.73 -28.33
CA ARG A 274 -1.14 -11.16 -27.94
C ARG A 274 -1.07 -10.38 -26.63
N ILE A 275 -0.10 -10.69 -25.78
CA ILE A 275 0.28 -9.88 -24.62
C ILE A 275 1.74 -9.49 -24.81
N ARG A 276 2.01 -8.20 -25.05
CA ARG A 276 3.38 -7.73 -25.26
C ARG A 276 4.13 -7.46 -23.96
N ARG A 277 3.42 -6.95 -22.94
CA ARG A 277 4.05 -6.42 -21.72
C ARG A 277 3.06 -6.28 -20.57
N PHE A 278 3.58 -6.46 -19.36
CA PHE A 278 2.93 -6.19 -18.09
C PHE A 278 3.42 -4.86 -17.53
N PHE A 279 2.53 -4.11 -16.90
CA PHE A 279 2.84 -2.87 -16.21
C PHE A 279 2.37 -2.96 -14.76
N LEU A 280 3.28 -2.91 -13.80
CA LEU A 280 2.92 -2.68 -12.40
C LEU A 280 2.80 -1.16 -12.19
N VAL A 281 1.56 -0.66 -12.13
CA VAL A 281 1.26 0.76 -11.88
C VAL A 281 0.51 0.87 -10.56
N GLY A 282 1.20 1.34 -9.52
CA GLY A 282 0.62 1.35 -8.17
C GLY A 282 1.56 1.92 -7.12
N GLY A 283 1.21 1.67 -5.85
CA GLY A 283 1.93 2.20 -4.69
C GLY A 283 1.06 3.18 -3.89
N CYS A 284 1.65 4.12 -3.17
CA CYS A 284 0.88 5.00 -2.27
C CYS A 284 0.54 6.35 -2.91
N ASP A 285 -0.76 6.68 -3.02
CA ASP A 285 -1.23 7.93 -3.59
C ASP A 285 -1.08 9.12 -2.63
N SER A 286 -1.07 10.32 -3.21
CA SER A 286 -0.98 11.60 -2.53
C SER A 286 -1.86 12.64 -3.27
N PRO A 287 -2.27 13.75 -2.63
CA PRO A 287 -3.15 14.74 -3.24
C PRO A 287 -2.47 15.60 -4.33
N THR A 288 -1.20 15.36 -4.65
CA THR A 288 -0.50 16.11 -5.69
C THR A 288 -1.11 15.87 -7.07
N ARG A 289 -1.30 16.94 -7.85
CA ARG A 289 -1.75 16.83 -9.25
C ARG A 289 -0.74 16.10 -10.13
N ARG A 290 0.54 16.07 -9.72
CA ARG A 290 1.57 15.33 -10.46
C ARG A 290 1.28 13.82 -10.56
N ASN A 291 0.44 13.26 -9.67
CA ASN A 291 -0.01 11.87 -9.78
C ASN A 291 -1.02 11.63 -10.93
N GLU A 292 -1.50 12.67 -11.61
CA GLU A 292 -2.25 12.53 -12.87
C GLU A 292 -1.42 11.88 -13.98
N TYR A 293 -0.09 11.94 -13.87
CA TYR A 293 0.85 11.19 -14.71
C TYR A 293 0.42 9.73 -14.87
N PHE A 294 0.12 9.02 -13.77
CA PHE A 294 -0.14 7.57 -13.81
C PHE A 294 -1.43 7.23 -14.54
N ARG A 295 -2.45 8.09 -14.42
CA ARG A 295 -3.69 7.92 -15.18
C ARG A 295 -3.44 8.15 -16.67
N ARG A 296 -2.78 9.26 -17.02
CA ARG A 296 -2.44 9.57 -18.42
C ARG A 296 -1.60 8.46 -19.06
N PHE A 297 -0.63 7.93 -18.32
CA PHE A 297 0.21 6.82 -18.75
C PHE A 297 -0.64 5.57 -19.06
N VAL A 298 -1.49 5.14 -18.12
CA VAL A 298 -2.33 3.95 -18.29
C VAL A 298 -3.32 4.09 -19.45
N GLN A 299 -3.89 5.28 -19.65
CA GLN A 299 -4.82 5.55 -20.76
C GLN A 299 -4.17 5.47 -22.15
N GLN A 300 -2.85 5.55 -22.23
CA GLN A 300 -2.09 5.46 -23.48
C GLN A 300 -1.57 4.05 -23.77
N LEU A 301 -1.74 3.12 -22.83
CA LEU A 301 -1.19 1.77 -22.97
C LEU A 301 -1.84 1.01 -24.15
N PRO A 302 -1.03 0.40 -25.03
CA PRO A 302 -1.53 -0.45 -26.10
C PRO A 302 -2.49 -1.55 -25.61
N GLU A 303 -3.49 -1.91 -26.41
CA GLU A 303 -4.55 -2.86 -26.02
C GLU A 303 -4.04 -4.27 -25.70
N ASP A 304 -2.83 -4.62 -26.13
CA ASP A 304 -2.15 -5.90 -25.87
C ASP A 304 -1.25 -5.87 -24.63
N THR A 305 -1.60 -5.04 -23.64
CA THR A 305 -0.87 -4.91 -22.36
C THR A 305 -1.76 -5.21 -21.16
N ILE A 306 -1.17 -5.71 -20.08
CA ILE A 306 -1.86 -5.96 -18.80
C ILE A 306 -1.29 -5.04 -17.71
N VAL A 307 -2.18 -4.40 -16.96
CA VAL A 307 -1.86 -3.55 -15.82
C VAL A 307 -2.14 -4.28 -14.52
N LEU A 308 -1.09 -4.47 -13.73
CA LEU A 308 -1.18 -4.88 -12.33
C LEU A 308 -1.21 -3.62 -11.46
N THR A 309 -2.11 -3.57 -10.49
CA THR A 309 -2.17 -2.47 -9.52
C THR A 309 -2.33 -2.99 -8.09
N LEU A 310 -1.98 -2.15 -7.13
CA LEU A 310 -2.07 -2.43 -5.70
C LEU A 310 -1.96 -1.12 -4.92
N ALA A 311 -2.30 -1.19 -3.63
CA ALA A 311 -2.30 -0.07 -2.70
C ALA A 311 -3.19 1.10 -3.15
N CYS A 312 -3.23 2.20 -2.38
CA CYS A 312 -4.15 3.29 -2.66
C CYS A 312 -3.87 4.04 -3.98
N GLY A 313 -2.70 3.84 -4.59
CA GLY A 313 -2.37 4.29 -5.93
C GLY A 313 -3.31 3.76 -7.01
N LYS A 314 -3.94 2.61 -6.77
CA LYS A 314 -4.97 2.04 -7.65
C LYS A 314 -6.08 3.04 -7.97
N TYR A 315 -6.42 3.95 -7.05
CA TYR A 315 -7.52 4.90 -7.23
C TYR A 315 -7.27 5.95 -8.32
N ARG A 316 -6.07 5.97 -8.92
CA ARG A 316 -5.80 6.76 -10.13
C ARG A 316 -6.32 6.10 -11.41
N ILE A 317 -6.50 4.78 -11.39
CA ILE A 317 -6.71 3.97 -12.59
C ILE A 317 -7.77 2.87 -12.45
N ASN A 318 -8.20 2.49 -11.25
CA ASN A 318 -9.11 1.37 -11.00
C ASN A 318 -10.58 1.62 -11.37
N ASP A 319 -10.90 2.84 -11.79
CA ASP A 319 -12.17 3.21 -12.41
C ASP A 319 -12.14 3.12 -13.95
N LEU A 320 -10.98 2.86 -14.55
CA LEU A 320 -10.83 2.73 -15.99
C LEU A 320 -11.33 1.37 -16.47
N ASP A 321 -12.14 1.38 -17.52
CA ASP A 321 -12.43 0.18 -18.31
C ASP A 321 -11.33 -0.01 -19.34
N LEU A 322 -10.40 -0.93 -19.06
CA LEU A 322 -9.33 -1.29 -19.99
C LEU A 322 -9.71 -2.49 -20.87
N GLY A 323 -10.88 -3.11 -20.67
CA GLY A 323 -11.28 -4.34 -21.34
C GLY A 323 -10.48 -5.58 -20.93
N GLU A 324 -10.48 -6.58 -21.81
CA GLU A 324 -9.86 -7.88 -21.59
C GLU A 324 -9.07 -8.33 -22.83
N ILE A 325 -8.01 -9.11 -22.63
CA ILE A 325 -7.29 -9.80 -23.70
C ILE A 325 -7.71 -11.25 -23.65
N GLU A 326 -8.58 -11.64 -24.57
CA GLU A 326 -9.15 -12.99 -24.65
C GLU A 326 -9.63 -13.46 -23.27
N GLY A 327 -10.52 -12.74 -22.59
CA GLY A 327 -11.04 -13.15 -21.28
C GLY A 327 -10.08 -13.01 -20.09
N ILE A 328 -8.91 -12.39 -20.28
CA ILE A 328 -8.01 -11.97 -19.19
C ILE A 328 -8.20 -10.47 -18.96
N PRO A 329 -8.66 -10.04 -17.77
CA PRO A 329 -8.78 -8.62 -17.45
C PRO A 329 -7.48 -7.86 -17.65
N ARG A 330 -7.53 -6.73 -18.37
CA ARG A 330 -6.36 -5.86 -18.55
C ARG A 330 -6.00 -5.06 -17.31
N LEU A 331 -6.90 -4.96 -16.33
CA LEU A 331 -6.62 -4.31 -15.04
C LEU A 331 -6.85 -5.29 -13.90
N ILE A 332 -5.77 -5.61 -13.19
CA ILE A 332 -5.74 -6.61 -12.13
C ILE A 332 -5.32 -5.94 -10.82
N ASP A 333 -6.26 -5.80 -9.88
CA ASP A 333 -6.00 -5.28 -8.54
C ASP A 333 -5.62 -6.39 -7.56
N LEU A 334 -4.34 -6.40 -7.15
CA LEU A 334 -3.74 -7.41 -6.29
C LEU A 334 -4.03 -7.20 -4.80
N GLY A 335 -4.48 -5.99 -4.40
CA GLY A 335 -4.88 -5.72 -3.02
C GLY A 335 -4.19 -4.51 -2.39
N GLN A 336 -3.87 -4.60 -1.11
CA GLN A 336 -3.28 -3.53 -0.29
C GLN A 336 -1.80 -3.35 -0.63
N CYS A 337 -1.13 -2.37 -0.02
CA CYS A 337 0.33 -2.24 -0.11
C CYS A 337 1.09 -3.50 0.33
N ASN A 338 0.66 -4.21 1.38
CA ASN A 338 1.26 -5.49 1.78
C ASN A 338 1.12 -6.60 0.73
N ASP A 339 0.10 -6.53 -0.15
CA ASP A 339 -0.06 -7.49 -1.24
C ASP A 339 0.98 -7.29 -2.37
N SER A 340 1.94 -6.37 -2.21
CA SER A 340 3.18 -6.37 -3.01
C SER A 340 3.91 -7.71 -2.98
N ILE A 341 3.78 -8.50 -1.91
CA ILE A 341 4.30 -9.88 -1.88
C ILE A 341 3.60 -10.77 -2.91
N VAL A 342 2.30 -10.58 -3.13
CA VAL A 342 1.52 -11.30 -4.16
C VAL A 342 2.02 -10.91 -5.55
N ALA A 343 2.30 -9.62 -5.78
CA ALA A 343 2.88 -9.15 -7.04
C ALA A 343 4.24 -9.81 -7.34
N VAL A 344 5.12 -9.90 -6.33
CA VAL A 344 6.42 -10.59 -6.44
C VAL A 344 6.22 -12.06 -6.78
N GLU A 345 5.33 -12.75 -6.06
CA GLU A 345 5.08 -14.18 -6.28
C GLU A 345 4.43 -14.47 -7.64
N ILE A 346 3.58 -13.57 -8.13
CA ILE A 346 3.04 -13.63 -9.50
C ILE A 346 4.16 -13.44 -10.53
N ALA A 347 5.02 -12.43 -10.36
CA ALA A 347 6.12 -12.19 -11.29
C ALA A 347 7.08 -13.40 -11.36
N GLN A 348 7.40 -14.00 -10.21
CA GLN A 348 8.18 -15.24 -10.14
C GLN A 348 7.48 -16.41 -10.83
N GLY A 349 6.18 -16.59 -10.60
CA GLY A 349 5.39 -17.65 -11.24
C GLY A 349 5.28 -17.47 -12.76
N LEU A 350 5.11 -16.23 -13.25
CA LEU A 350 5.08 -15.92 -14.67
C LEU A 350 6.45 -16.14 -15.33
N ALA A 351 7.53 -15.72 -14.68
CA ALA A 351 8.89 -15.97 -15.17
C ALA A 351 9.16 -17.48 -15.29
N GLN A 352 8.78 -18.26 -14.27
CA GLN A 352 8.87 -19.71 -14.31
C GLN A 352 8.03 -20.32 -15.44
N ALA A 353 6.79 -19.85 -15.64
CA ALA A 353 5.91 -20.34 -16.71
C ALA A 353 6.47 -20.03 -18.10
N LEU A 354 7.10 -18.87 -18.27
CA LEU A 354 7.73 -18.45 -19.53
C LEU A 354 9.12 -19.09 -19.74
N GLY A 355 9.72 -19.66 -18.71
CA GLY A 355 11.06 -20.25 -18.76
C GLY A 355 12.18 -19.20 -18.85
N VAL A 356 11.94 -18.02 -18.27
CA VAL A 356 12.85 -16.86 -18.30
C VAL A 356 13.28 -16.48 -16.89
N GLN A 357 14.37 -15.70 -16.76
CA GLN A 357 14.72 -15.09 -15.48
C GLN A 357 13.76 -13.94 -15.13
N LEU A 358 13.73 -13.52 -13.87
CA LEU A 358 12.81 -12.48 -13.41
C LEU A 358 13.07 -11.14 -14.12
N GLU A 359 14.33 -10.87 -14.46
CA GLU A 359 14.82 -9.69 -15.16
C GLU A 359 14.44 -9.69 -16.65
N GLU A 360 14.14 -10.86 -17.21
CA GLU A 360 13.74 -11.07 -18.61
C GLU A 360 12.21 -11.04 -18.78
N LEU A 361 11.46 -11.02 -17.67
CA LEU A 361 10.01 -10.89 -17.72
C LEU A 361 9.66 -9.55 -18.38
N PRO A 362 8.72 -9.49 -19.34
CA PRO A 362 8.29 -8.23 -19.97
C PRO A 362 7.41 -7.45 -18.99
N LEU A 363 7.99 -6.98 -17.89
CA LEU A 363 7.35 -6.27 -16.79
C LEU A 363 8.03 -4.92 -16.59
N SER A 364 7.26 -3.85 -16.64
CA SER A 364 7.70 -2.50 -16.30
C SER A 364 7.01 -2.01 -15.03
N MET A 365 7.76 -1.34 -14.15
CA MET A 365 7.25 -0.87 -12.86
C MET A 365 7.21 0.66 -12.83
N LEU A 366 6.02 1.22 -12.63
CA LEU A 366 5.79 2.64 -12.43
C LEU A 366 5.17 2.85 -11.04
N LEU A 367 6.01 3.26 -10.10
CA LEU A 367 5.67 3.27 -8.69
C LEU A 367 5.47 4.68 -8.17
N MET A 368 4.33 4.88 -7.54
CA MET A 368 4.06 6.03 -6.70
C MET A 368 4.34 5.72 -5.24
N TRP A 369 4.76 6.74 -4.50
CA TRP A 369 5.00 6.60 -3.08
C TRP A 369 4.54 7.85 -2.33
N MET A 370 4.39 7.68 -1.02
CA MET A 370 4.02 8.78 -0.13
C MET A 370 4.62 8.57 1.26
N GLU A 371 4.42 7.39 1.85
CA GLU A 371 4.82 7.09 3.23
C GLU A 371 5.76 5.87 3.32
N GLN A 372 5.98 5.40 4.55
CA GLN A 372 7.07 4.51 4.92
C GLN A 372 6.89 3.07 4.43
N LYS A 373 5.66 2.56 4.33
CA LYS A 373 5.40 1.22 3.78
C LYS A 373 5.84 1.13 2.32
N ALA A 374 5.60 2.18 1.52
CA ALA A 374 6.08 2.24 0.14
C ALA A 374 7.61 2.25 0.04
N VAL A 375 8.31 2.94 0.95
CA VAL A 375 9.79 2.93 0.99
C VAL A 375 10.32 1.53 1.32
N ALA A 376 9.68 0.81 2.25
CA ALA A 376 10.06 -0.56 2.56
C ALA A 376 9.84 -1.53 1.37
N ILE A 377 8.74 -1.37 0.65
CA ILE A 377 8.48 -2.13 -0.59
C ILE A 377 9.54 -1.81 -1.65
N PHE A 378 9.90 -0.54 -1.84
CA PHE A 378 10.94 -0.16 -2.80
C PHE A 378 12.25 -0.89 -2.53
N TRP A 379 12.73 -0.91 -1.29
CA TRP A 379 13.93 -1.67 -0.92
C TRP A 379 13.76 -3.19 -1.05
N SER A 380 12.53 -3.71 -0.91
CA SER A 380 12.24 -5.12 -1.18
C SER A 380 12.45 -5.47 -2.65
N LEU A 381 12.01 -4.60 -3.56
CA LEU A 381 12.20 -4.78 -4.99
C LEU A 381 13.69 -4.74 -5.35
N LEU A 382 14.43 -3.77 -4.82
CA LEU A 382 15.89 -3.71 -5.03
C LEU A 382 16.61 -4.94 -4.48
N ALA A 383 16.20 -5.46 -3.33
CA ALA A 383 16.77 -6.66 -2.73
C ALA A 383 16.49 -7.94 -3.54
N LEU A 384 15.45 -7.95 -4.37
CA LEU A 384 15.13 -9.03 -5.31
C LEU A 384 15.83 -8.89 -6.66
N GLY A 385 16.56 -7.81 -6.89
CA GLY A 385 17.25 -7.58 -8.16
C GLY A 385 16.39 -6.91 -9.24
N PHE A 386 15.18 -6.46 -8.91
CA PHE A 386 14.36 -5.70 -9.85
C PHE A 386 15.08 -4.40 -10.28
N ARG A 387 15.10 -4.16 -11.59
CA ARG A 387 15.70 -2.96 -12.21
C ARG A 387 14.64 -2.21 -13.02
N ASP A 388 15.00 -1.05 -13.57
CA ASP A 388 14.14 -0.17 -14.36
C ASP A 388 12.85 0.28 -13.64
N ILE A 389 12.94 0.45 -12.32
CA ILE A 389 11.84 1.00 -11.52
C ILE A 389 11.72 2.50 -11.81
N ARG A 390 10.61 2.92 -12.40
CA ARG A 390 10.27 4.34 -12.57
C ARG A 390 9.54 4.83 -11.33
N LEU A 391 10.18 5.72 -10.57
CA LEU A 391 9.71 6.25 -9.29
C LEU A 391 9.28 7.72 -9.42
N GLY A 392 8.16 8.10 -8.79
CA GLY A 392 7.80 9.51 -8.69
C GLY A 392 6.45 9.76 -8.03
N PRO A 393 5.91 10.99 -8.13
CA PRO A 393 6.44 12.16 -8.85
C PRO A 393 7.39 13.03 -8.02
N ILE A 394 7.57 12.70 -6.74
CA ILE A 394 8.41 13.47 -5.80
C ILE A 394 9.48 12.52 -5.28
N LEU A 395 10.74 12.92 -5.26
CA LEU A 395 11.78 12.10 -4.63
C LEU A 395 11.69 12.17 -3.10
N PRO A 396 11.97 11.08 -2.37
CA PRO A 396 12.11 11.15 -0.92
C PRO A 396 13.20 12.15 -0.51
N ALA A 397 12.94 12.96 0.51
CA ALA A 397 13.87 14.02 0.94
C ALA A 397 15.22 13.49 1.48
N TRP A 398 15.28 12.19 1.82
CA TRP A 398 16.53 11.50 2.17
C TRP A 398 17.39 11.18 0.93
N VAL A 399 16.85 11.24 -0.29
CA VAL A 399 17.63 11.07 -1.51
C VAL A 399 18.32 12.38 -1.86
N ASN A 400 19.65 12.44 -1.70
CA ASN A 400 20.48 13.49 -2.29
C ASN A 400 21.10 13.02 -3.61
N GLU A 401 21.89 13.88 -4.26
CA GLU A 401 22.53 13.57 -5.55
C GLU A 401 23.41 12.30 -5.51
N ASP A 402 24.18 12.11 -4.43
CA ASP A 402 25.02 10.91 -4.28
C ASP A 402 24.19 9.62 -4.21
N ILE A 403 23.14 9.64 -3.39
CA ILE A 403 22.24 8.49 -3.24
C ILE A 403 21.46 8.25 -4.53
N LEU A 404 20.96 9.30 -5.18
CA LEU A 404 20.26 9.18 -6.46
C LEU A 404 21.16 8.57 -7.54
N ARG A 405 22.42 9.00 -7.60
CA ARG A 405 23.41 8.44 -8.52
C ARG A 405 23.57 6.93 -8.28
N ILE A 406 23.74 6.50 -7.02
CA ILE A 406 23.84 5.07 -6.68
C ILE A 406 22.56 4.30 -7.06
N LEU A 407 21.38 4.83 -6.72
CA LEU A 407 20.10 4.22 -7.08
C LEU A 407 19.95 4.08 -8.60
N SER A 408 20.43 5.06 -9.37
CA SER A 408 20.37 5.04 -10.82
C SER A 408 21.41 4.10 -11.45
N THR A 409 22.69 4.22 -11.07
CA THR A 409 23.78 3.45 -11.72
C THR A 409 23.77 1.99 -11.30
N GLU A 410 23.60 1.70 -10.02
CA GLU A 410 23.70 0.33 -9.49
C GLU A 410 22.37 -0.41 -9.65
N TYR A 411 21.25 0.26 -9.36
CA TYR A 411 19.94 -0.38 -9.30
C TYR A 411 19.02 -0.06 -10.49
N GLY A 412 19.44 0.81 -11.42
CA GLY A 412 18.66 1.15 -12.60
C GLY A 412 17.37 1.91 -12.28
N VAL A 413 17.31 2.60 -11.14
CA VAL A 413 16.15 3.42 -10.76
C VAL A 413 16.08 4.65 -11.65
N ARG A 414 14.90 4.91 -12.19
CA ARG A 414 14.61 6.09 -13.01
C ARG A 414 13.54 6.94 -12.34
N LEU A 415 13.58 8.24 -12.59
CA LEU A 415 12.47 9.12 -12.22
C LEU A 415 11.45 9.12 -13.35
N ILE A 416 10.16 9.17 -13.03
CA ILE A 416 9.14 9.43 -14.04
C ILE A 416 9.36 10.82 -14.67
N SER A 417 8.99 10.93 -15.94
CA SER A 417 9.08 12.17 -16.71
C SER A 417 7.70 12.55 -17.28
N ASP A 418 7.58 12.56 -18.60
CA ASP A 418 6.34 12.72 -19.35
C ASP A 418 5.77 11.34 -19.71
N PRO A 419 4.45 11.09 -19.54
CA PRO A 419 3.86 9.77 -19.78
C PRO A 419 4.15 9.21 -21.18
N GLU A 420 4.06 10.06 -22.21
CA GLU A 420 4.27 9.71 -23.61
C GLU A 420 5.72 9.24 -23.83
N LYS A 421 6.69 10.01 -23.34
CA LYS A 421 8.13 9.69 -23.46
C LYS A 421 8.50 8.43 -22.68
N ASP A 422 8.02 8.32 -21.44
CA ASP A 422 8.31 7.14 -20.63
C ASP A 422 7.72 5.88 -21.27
N LEU A 423 6.54 5.98 -21.90
CA LEU A 423 5.93 4.87 -22.63
C LEU A 423 6.75 4.49 -23.88
N GLU A 424 7.16 5.46 -24.69
CA GLU A 424 8.03 5.23 -25.85
C GLU A 424 9.33 4.54 -25.44
N GLU A 425 9.98 5.02 -24.38
CA GLU A 425 11.21 4.42 -23.84
C GLU A 425 11.00 2.99 -23.33
N ILE A 426 9.86 2.70 -22.69
CA ILE A 426 9.54 1.33 -22.22
C ILE A 426 9.31 0.38 -23.39
N LEU A 427 8.56 0.81 -24.39
CA LEU A 427 8.17 -0.05 -25.51
C LEU A 427 9.33 -0.27 -26.50
N ALA A 428 10.39 0.55 -26.44
CA ALA A 428 11.61 0.37 -27.21
C ALA A 428 12.59 -0.67 -26.61
N GLN A 429 12.36 -1.10 -25.37
CA GLN A 429 13.08 -2.21 -24.73
C GLN A 429 12.46 -3.55 -25.11
#